data_AF-A0A3A3DLD2-F1
#
_entry.id   AF-A0A3A3DLD2-F1
#
_cell.length_a   1.000
_cell.length_b   1.000
_cell.length_c   1.000
_cell.angle_alpha   90.00
_cell.angle_beta   90.00
_cell.angle_gamma   90.00
#
_symmetry.space_group_name_H-M   'P 1'
#
loop_
_entity.id
_entity.type
_entity.pdbx_description
1 polymer ?
#
loop_
_entity_poly.entity_id
_entity_poly.type
_entity_poly.pdbx_seq_one_letter_code
_entity_poly.pdbx_strand_id
1 'polypeptide(L)'
;MNNAFGFLASAALCLSAGAAVAEQPADARLDKAVGYFQSMCTGTGGDLKASIKALSDSADFGDEKITDADPLVYGSFTGPDQINASVKIGFDDILDHCTIIVKDSGDAMQTANDIALRLVGGDAEQLLNQDGFGDYPDGGYVIRMDKGAAMVAPLGTGVSADIVHINYFPEG
;
A
#
# COMPACT_ATOMS: atom_id res chain seq x y z
N MET A 1 -40.73 8.44 65.54
CA MET A 1 -40.57 8.02 64.12
C MET A 1 -39.09 8.21 63.81
N ASN A 2 -38.27 7.18 64.06
CA ASN A 2 -37.74 6.21 63.09
C ASN A 2 -36.60 6.76 62.21
N ASN A 3 -35.40 6.17 62.43
CA ASN A 3 -34.39 5.74 61.45
C ASN A 3 -33.62 6.82 60.66
N ALA A 4 -32.36 6.66 60.25
CA ALA A 4 -31.28 5.70 60.47
C ALA A 4 -30.02 6.22 59.72
N PHE A 5 -28.85 5.80 60.17
CA PHE A 5 -27.60 5.46 59.45
C PHE A 5 -27.28 6.05 58.07
N GLY A 6 -25.98 6.40 57.88
CA GLY A 6 -25.32 6.18 56.58
C GLY A 6 -24.02 6.97 56.34
N PHE A 7 -22.87 6.33 56.59
CA PHE A 7 -21.56 6.67 56.02
C PHE A 7 -21.56 6.51 54.49
N LEU A 8 -20.80 7.35 53.76
CA LEU A 8 -19.62 6.95 52.95
C LEU A 8 -19.13 8.10 52.07
N ALA A 9 -17.82 8.34 52.15
CA ALA A 9 -17.06 9.20 51.26
C ALA A 9 -16.97 8.59 49.85
N SER A 10 -16.93 9.43 48.82
CA SER A 10 -16.44 9.03 47.49
C SER A 10 -15.67 10.19 46.88
N ALA A 11 -14.34 10.05 46.90
CA ALA A 11 -13.42 10.88 46.15
C ALA A 11 -13.50 10.46 44.67
N ALA A 12 -13.97 11.35 43.82
CA ALA A 12 -13.89 11.17 42.38
C ALA A 12 -12.56 11.76 41.88
N LEU A 13 -11.55 10.88 41.77
CA LEU A 13 -10.34 11.12 40.99
C LEU A 13 -10.71 10.94 39.50
N CYS A 14 -11.05 12.02 38.80
CA CYS A 14 -11.13 11.98 37.35
C CYS A 14 -9.72 12.18 36.78
N LEU A 15 -9.00 11.08 36.56
CA LEU A 15 -7.79 11.09 35.75
C LEU A 15 -8.13 11.56 34.33
N SER A 16 -7.50 12.66 33.92
CA SER A 16 -7.39 13.08 32.54
C SER A 16 -6.61 12.01 31.76
N ALA A 17 -7.32 11.13 31.07
CA ALA A 17 -6.73 10.25 30.07
C ALA A 17 -6.32 11.11 28.87
N GLY A 18 -5.04 11.49 28.83
CA GLY A 18 -4.43 11.97 27.59
C GLY A 18 -4.57 10.87 26.56
N ALA A 19 -5.07 11.22 25.38
CA ALA A 19 -5.08 10.33 24.23
C ALA A 19 -3.63 9.96 23.92
N ALA A 20 -3.23 8.75 24.32
CA ALA A 20 -2.02 8.14 23.81
C ALA A 20 -2.26 7.92 22.31
N VAL A 21 -1.54 8.67 21.48
CA VAL A 21 -1.39 8.33 20.07
C VAL A 21 -0.73 6.94 20.08
N ALA A 22 -1.48 5.93 19.67
CA ALA A 22 -0.95 4.58 19.58
C ALA A 22 0.19 4.61 18.55
N GLU A 23 1.43 4.53 19.03
CA GLU A 23 2.61 4.35 18.20
C GLU A 23 2.51 2.95 17.58
N GLN A 24 1.98 2.90 16.35
CA GLN A 24 1.94 1.67 15.56
C GLN A 24 3.38 1.15 15.45
N PRO A 25 3.65 -0.15 15.71
CA PRO A 25 4.97 -0.69 15.43
C PRO A 25 5.27 -0.44 13.96
N ALA A 26 6.30 0.35 13.67
CA ALA A 26 6.68 0.68 12.30
C ALA A 26 7.16 -0.61 11.62
N ASP A 27 6.28 -1.22 10.82
CA ASP A 27 6.67 -2.31 9.94
C ASP A 27 7.68 -1.75 8.93
N ALA A 28 8.97 -1.96 9.19
CA ALA A 28 10.08 -1.47 8.38
C ALA A 28 10.02 -2.01 6.93
N ARG A 29 9.24 -3.08 6.69
CA ARG A 29 8.90 -3.55 5.35
C ARG A 29 8.15 -2.50 4.54
N LEU A 30 7.26 -1.73 5.16
CA LEU A 30 6.47 -0.71 4.45
C LEU A 30 7.36 0.40 3.91
N ASP A 31 8.37 0.81 4.68
CA ASP A 31 9.35 1.80 4.22
C ASP A 31 10.18 1.25 3.04
N LYS A 32 10.57 -0.04 3.08
CA LYS A 32 11.21 -0.70 1.94
C LYS A 32 10.30 -0.76 0.72
N ALA A 33 9.03 -1.15 0.89
CA ALA A 33 8.06 -1.24 -0.20
C ALA A 33 7.85 0.13 -0.87
N VAL A 34 7.74 1.20 -0.08
CA VAL A 34 7.68 2.58 -0.57
C VAL A 34 8.96 2.95 -1.33
N GLY A 35 10.14 2.62 -0.80
CA GLY A 35 11.42 2.85 -1.47
C GLY A 35 11.56 2.10 -2.81
N TYR A 36 11.15 0.83 -2.86
CA TYR A 36 11.11 0.06 -4.11
C TYR A 36 10.11 0.65 -5.11
N PHE A 37 8.93 1.07 -4.65
CA PHE A 37 7.94 1.71 -5.51
C PHE A 37 8.48 3.00 -6.12
N GLN A 38 9.09 3.85 -5.29
CA GLN A 38 9.65 5.11 -5.73
C GLN A 38 10.82 4.93 -6.71
N SER A 39 11.70 3.97 -6.46
CA SER A 39 12.87 3.71 -7.30
C SER A 39 12.52 3.00 -8.61
N MET A 40 11.67 1.96 -8.56
CA MET A 40 11.43 1.05 -9.68
C MET A 40 10.22 1.44 -10.53
N CYS A 41 9.15 1.94 -9.91
CA CYS A 41 7.92 2.29 -10.63
C CYS A 41 7.90 3.77 -11.04
N THR A 42 8.17 4.70 -10.11
CA THR A 42 8.13 6.13 -10.43
C THR A 42 9.46 6.69 -10.93
N GLY A 43 10.58 6.11 -10.48
CA GLY A 43 11.93 6.58 -10.77
C GLY A 43 12.33 6.50 -12.24
N THR A 44 11.62 5.69 -13.03
CA THR A 44 11.80 5.56 -14.49
C THR A 44 11.04 6.63 -15.27
N GLY A 45 10.29 7.50 -14.59
CA GLY A 45 9.57 8.61 -15.20
C GLY A 45 8.40 8.18 -16.10
N GLY A 46 7.85 6.98 -15.87
CA GLY A 46 6.71 6.44 -16.63
C GLY A 46 7.09 5.41 -17.70
N ASP A 47 8.38 5.19 -17.96
CA ASP A 47 8.81 4.11 -18.86
C ASP A 47 8.73 2.75 -18.14
N LEU A 48 7.65 2.01 -18.42
CA LEU A 48 7.40 0.70 -17.83
C LEU A 48 8.37 -0.38 -18.32
N LYS A 49 8.94 -0.25 -19.52
CA LYS A 49 10.01 -1.16 -19.97
C LYS A 49 11.30 -0.91 -19.19
N ALA A 50 11.59 0.36 -18.88
CA ALA A 50 12.68 0.70 -17.97
C ALA A 50 12.41 0.18 -16.54
N SER A 51 11.16 0.14 -16.08
CA SER A 51 10.80 -0.46 -14.77
C SER A 51 11.06 -1.96 -14.74
N ILE A 52 10.69 -2.70 -15.79
CA ILE A 52 11.04 -4.12 -15.94
C ILE A 52 12.55 -4.29 -15.87
N LYS A 53 13.30 -3.49 -16.63
CA LYS A 53 14.77 -3.54 -16.62
C LYS A 53 15.36 -3.24 -15.22
N ALA A 54 14.86 -2.22 -14.53
CA ALA A 54 15.33 -1.86 -13.20
C ALA A 54 15.08 -2.99 -12.18
N LEU A 55 13.95 -3.69 -12.30
CA LEU A 55 13.65 -4.87 -11.49
C LEU A 55 14.56 -6.06 -11.84
N SER A 56 14.79 -6.35 -13.11
CA SER A 56 15.71 -7.42 -13.56
C SER A 56 17.16 -7.17 -13.15
N ASP A 57 17.61 -5.92 -13.17
CA ASP A 57 18.98 -5.53 -12.79
C ASP A 57 19.18 -5.45 -11.26
N SER A 58 18.08 -5.50 -10.48
CA SER A 58 18.14 -5.38 -9.02
C SER A 58 18.73 -6.63 -8.37
N ALA A 59 19.60 -6.44 -7.37
CA ALA A 59 20.10 -7.55 -6.56
C ALA A 59 19.07 -8.09 -5.55
N ASP A 60 18.02 -7.32 -5.28
CA ASP A 60 17.00 -7.68 -4.28
C ASP A 60 15.85 -8.49 -4.90
N PHE A 61 15.60 -8.33 -6.21
CA PHE A 61 14.54 -9.03 -6.92
C PHE A 61 15.11 -10.15 -7.78
N GLY A 62 14.39 -11.27 -7.84
CA GLY A 62 14.78 -12.46 -8.59
C GLY A 62 13.58 -13.26 -9.08
N ASP A 63 13.83 -14.51 -9.48
CA ASP A 63 12.84 -15.42 -10.05
C ASP A 63 11.99 -14.79 -11.17
N GLU A 64 12.65 -14.03 -12.05
CA GLU A 64 11.94 -13.25 -13.07
C GLU A 64 11.14 -14.17 -13.99
N LYS A 65 9.91 -13.75 -14.29
CA LYS A 65 9.10 -14.32 -15.35
C LYS A 65 8.68 -13.19 -16.26
N ILE A 66 9.30 -13.12 -17.42
CA ILE A 66 9.00 -12.13 -18.45
C ILE A 66 8.31 -12.83 -19.62
N THR A 67 7.15 -12.33 -20.00
CA THR A 67 6.47 -12.66 -21.25
C THR A 67 6.47 -11.41 -22.12
N ASP A 68 7.04 -11.53 -23.32
CA ASP A 68 7.05 -10.48 -24.33
C ASP A 68 6.36 -11.02 -25.59
N ALA A 69 5.08 -10.68 -25.72
CA ALA A 69 4.20 -11.07 -26.80
C ALA A 69 3.51 -9.82 -27.35
N ASP A 70 4.29 -8.98 -28.04
CA ASP A 70 3.89 -7.69 -28.63
C ASP A 70 2.43 -7.71 -29.16
N PRO A 71 1.53 -6.84 -28.63
CA PRO A 71 1.78 -5.68 -27.75
C PRO A 71 1.87 -5.98 -26.25
N LEU A 72 1.71 -7.23 -25.83
CA LEU A 72 1.57 -7.61 -24.43
C LEU A 72 2.93 -7.88 -23.79
N VAL A 73 3.29 -7.11 -22.78
CA VAL A 73 4.49 -7.36 -21.96
C VAL A 73 4.09 -7.52 -20.51
N TYR A 74 4.55 -8.61 -19.91
CA TYR A 74 4.38 -8.89 -18.48
C TYR A 74 5.71 -9.25 -17.85
N GLY A 75 6.07 -8.56 -16.77
CA GLY A 75 7.18 -8.92 -15.89
C GLY A 75 6.67 -9.24 -14.50
N SER A 76 7.18 -10.30 -13.89
CA SER A 76 6.90 -10.70 -12.51
C SER A 76 8.20 -11.03 -11.80
N PHE A 77 8.34 -10.54 -10.56
CA PHE A 77 9.56 -10.64 -9.78
C PHE A 77 9.25 -10.97 -8.33
N THR A 78 9.98 -11.94 -7.76
CA THR A 78 9.96 -12.21 -6.32
C THR A 78 11.00 -11.32 -5.66
N GLY A 79 10.63 -10.60 -4.59
CA GLY A 79 11.55 -9.77 -3.83
C GLY A 79 11.69 -10.22 -2.37
N PRO A 80 12.40 -9.43 -1.55
CA PRO A 80 12.68 -9.78 -0.16
C PRO A 80 11.47 -9.49 0.74
N ASP A 81 11.46 -10.05 1.95
CA ASP A 81 10.56 -9.66 3.03
C ASP A 81 9.06 -9.63 2.65
N GLN A 82 8.61 -10.58 1.82
CA GLN A 82 7.22 -10.63 1.29
C GLN A 82 6.83 -9.43 0.41
N ILE A 83 7.81 -8.74 -0.18
CA ILE A 83 7.61 -7.69 -1.18
C ILE A 83 7.92 -8.27 -2.55
N ASN A 84 6.94 -8.29 -3.44
CA ASN A 84 7.11 -8.69 -4.84
C ASN A 84 6.88 -7.50 -5.77
N ALA A 85 7.18 -7.68 -7.06
CA ALA A 85 6.90 -6.67 -8.07
C ALA A 85 6.33 -7.29 -9.35
N SER A 86 5.53 -6.51 -10.07
CA SER A 86 5.09 -6.88 -11.42
C SER A 86 4.90 -5.66 -12.29
N VAL A 87 4.99 -5.83 -13.61
CA VAL A 87 4.73 -4.78 -14.59
C VAL A 87 3.84 -5.37 -15.69
N LYS A 88 2.80 -4.64 -16.09
CA LYS A 88 1.85 -5.03 -17.15
C LYS A 88 1.78 -3.91 -18.19
N ILE A 89 1.86 -4.28 -19.47
CA ILE A 89 1.83 -3.37 -20.62
C ILE A 89 0.98 -3.98 -21.74
N GLY A 90 0.10 -3.19 -22.34
CA GLY A 90 -0.68 -3.51 -23.54
C GLY A 90 -1.95 -4.34 -23.32
N PHE A 91 -2.35 -4.60 -22.08
CA PHE A 91 -3.51 -5.45 -21.77
C PHE A 91 -4.83 -4.68 -21.99
N ASP A 92 -5.77 -5.27 -22.71
CA ASP A 92 -7.02 -4.59 -23.11
C ASP A 92 -7.89 -4.12 -21.92
N ASP A 93 -8.00 -4.93 -20.87
CA ASP A 93 -8.86 -4.68 -19.72
C ASP A 93 -8.11 -4.13 -18.49
N ILE A 94 -6.80 -3.98 -18.60
CA ILE A 94 -5.94 -3.61 -17.48
C ILE A 94 -5.00 -2.51 -17.96
N LEU A 95 -5.18 -1.30 -17.42
CA LEU A 95 -4.29 -0.17 -17.71
C LEU A 95 -2.83 -0.55 -17.47
N ASP A 96 -1.94 0.00 -18.29
CA ASP A 96 -0.50 -0.19 -18.15
C ASP A 96 -0.02 0.31 -16.78
N HIS A 97 0.72 -0.52 -16.05
CA HIS A 97 1.19 -0.15 -14.71
C HIS A 97 2.38 -0.96 -14.22
N CYS A 98 3.08 -0.40 -13.24
CA CYS A 98 4.06 -1.06 -12.39
C CYS A 98 3.47 -1.23 -10.99
N THR A 99 3.63 -2.41 -10.38
CA THR A 99 3.10 -2.72 -9.05
C THR A 99 4.23 -3.19 -8.14
N ILE A 100 4.28 -2.61 -6.93
CA ILE A 100 4.92 -3.26 -5.78
C ILE A 100 3.82 -3.93 -4.95
N ILE A 101 4.07 -5.17 -4.55
CA ILE A 101 3.09 -6.06 -3.91
C ILE A 101 3.61 -6.38 -2.51
N VAL A 102 2.87 -5.97 -1.47
CA VAL A 102 3.16 -6.31 -0.08
C VAL A 102 2.22 -7.44 0.33
N LYS A 103 2.75 -8.58 0.74
CA LYS A 103 1.95 -9.74 1.20
C LYS A 103 2.03 -9.88 2.71
N ASP A 104 1.18 -10.71 3.32
CA ASP A 104 1.18 -10.93 4.77
C ASP A 104 1.04 -9.61 5.55
N SER A 105 0.04 -8.84 5.15
CA SER A 105 -0.26 -7.50 5.69
C SER A 105 -1.03 -7.55 7.01
N GLY A 106 -1.60 -8.71 7.38
CA GLY A 106 -2.51 -8.85 8.51
C GLY A 106 -3.82 -8.07 8.31
N ASP A 107 -3.80 -6.76 8.56
CA ASP A 107 -4.87 -5.82 8.19
C ASP A 107 -4.48 -5.08 6.90
N ALA A 108 -5.03 -5.53 5.78
CA ALA A 108 -4.65 -5.04 4.47
C ALA A 108 -5.11 -3.59 4.20
N MET A 109 -6.27 -3.17 4.73
CA MET A 109 -6.70 -1.77 4.57
C MET A 109 -5.88 -0.82 5.43
N GLN A 110 -5.59 -1.18 6.68
CA GLN A 110 -4.69 -0.39 7.52
C GLN A 110 -3.29 -0.29 6.89
N THR A 111 -2.78 -1.40 6.35
CA THR A 111 -1.49 -1.41 5.64
C THR A 111 -1.51 -0.53 4.39
N ALA A 112 -2.59 -0.55 3.62
CA ALA A 112 -2.75 0.33 2.46
C ALA A 112 -2.75 1.82 2.87
N ASN A 113 -3.44 2.18 3.95
CA ASN A 113 -3.43 3.53 4.50
C ASN A 113 -2.03 3.96 4.94
N ASP A 114 -1.33 3.07 5.65
CA ASP A 114 0.00 3.36 6.19
C ASP A 114 1.06 3.54 5.09
N ILE A 115 0.96 2.78 4.01
CA ILE A 115 1.78 2.95 2.80
C ILE A 115 1.42 4.27 2.10
N ALA A 116 0.14 4.55 1.91
CA ALA A 116 -0.32 5.75 1.23
C ALA A 116 0.15 7.03 1.96
N LEU A 117 0.01 7.06 3.29
CA LEU A 117 0.52 8.16 4.12
C LEU A 117 2.03 8.33 3.99
N ARG A 118 2.81 7.24 3.92
CA ARG A 118 4.26 7.31 3.70
C ARG A 118 4.61 7.93 2.34
N LEU A 119 3.87 7.57 1.29
CA LEU A 119 4.09 8.11 -0.05
C LEU A 119 3.86 9.63 -0.13
N VAL A 120 2.92 10.17 0.65
CA VAL A 120 2.63 11.61 0.74
C VAL A 120 3.35 12.30 1.90
N GLY A 121 4.32 11.65 2.53
CA GLY A 121 5.11 12.24 3.62
C GLY A 121 4.29 12.57 4.89
N GLY A 122 3.17 11.87 5.10
CA GLY A 122 2.25 12.04 6.22
C GLY A 122 1.14 13.06 5.99
N ASP A 123 1.11 13.74 4.84
CA ASP A 123 0.09 14.72 4.50
C ASP A 123 -1.19 14.04 3.97
N ALA A 124 -2.07 13.66 4.88
CA ALA A 124 -3.32 12.96 4.57
C ALA A 124 -4.26 13.75 3.62
N GLU A 125 -4.11 15.07 3.50
CA GLU A 125 -4.93 15.89 2.59
C GLU A 125 -4.64 15.60 1.11
N GLN A 126 -3.49 14.99 0.81
CA GLN A 126 -3.11 14.57 -0.54
C GLN A 126 -3.71 13.21 -0.94
N LEU A 127 -4.30 12.48 0.01
CA LEU A 127 -4.93 11.19 -0.25
C LEU A 127 -6.35 11.36 -0.76
N LEU A 128 -6.62 10.79 -1.93
CA LEU A 128 -7.97 10.68 -2.47
C LEU A 128 -8.49 9.28 -2.18
N ASN A 129 -9.70 9.17 -1.65
CA ASN A 129 -10.35 7.87 -1.49
C ASN A 129 -10.86 7.39 -2.85
N GLN A 130 -10.63 6.11 -3.13
CA GLN A 130 -11.18 5.41 -4.29
C GLN A 130 -12.13 4.34 -3.79
N ASP A 131 -13.39 4.41 -4.21
CA ASP A 131 -14.38 3.37 -3.91
C ASP A 131 -13.98 2.04 -4.56
N GLY A 132 -14.45 0.94 -3.99
CA GLY A 132 -14.13 -0.41 -4.44
C GLY A 132 -14.56 -0.73 -5.87
N PHE A 133 -13.72 -1.51 -6.56
CA PHE A 133 -13.95 -1.95 -7.94
C PHE A 133 -13.13 -3.19 -8.27
N GLY A 134 -13.61 -4.02 -9.20
CA GLY A 134 -12.83 -5.14 -9.77
C GLY A 134 -12.13 -6.00 -8.72
N ASP A 135 -10.81 -6.09 -8.82
CA ASP A 135 -9.93 -6.83 -7.91
C ASP A 135 -9.71 -6.15 -6.54
N TYR A 136 -10.18 -4.92 -6.37
CA TYR A 136 -10.02 -4.07 -5.18
C TYR A 136 -11.40 -3.72 -4.58
N PRO A 137 -12.18 -4.70 -4.07
CA PRO A 137 -13.55 -4.49 -3.61
C PRO A 137 -13.68 -3.56 -2.39
N ASP A 138 -12.62 -3.41 -1.59
CA ASP A 138 -12.59 -2.50 -0.44
C ASP A 138 -12.15 -1.08 -0.83
N GLY A 139 -11.77 -0.87 -2.09
CA GLY A 139 -11.24 0.41 -2.58
C GLY A 139 -9.80 0.63 -2.12
N GLY A 140 -9.42 1.90 -1.98
CA GLY A 140 -8.09 2.26 -1.52
C GLY A 140 -7.81 3.75 -1.61
N TYR A 141 -6.54 4.08 -1.72
CA TYR A 141 -6.04 5.46 -1.72
C TYR A 141 -5.35 5.78 -3.04
N VAL A 142 -5.71 6.91 -3.64
CA VAL A 142 -5.11 7.44 -4.86
C VAL A 142 -4.29 8.68 -4.53
N ILE A 143 -3.09 8.72 -5.10
CA ILE A 143 -2.14 9.83 -4.95
C ILE A 143 -1.81 10.34 -6.34
N ARG A 144 -2.07 11.63 -6.59
CA ARG A 144 -1.67 12.27 -7.85
C ARG A 144 -0.18 12.54 -7.84
N MET A 145 0.49 12.25 -8.95
CA MET A 145 1.92 12.44 -9.12
C MET A 145 2.18 13.23 -10.41
N ASP A 146 3.36 13.83 -10.54
CA ASP A 146 3.68 14.71 -11.68
C ASP A 146 3.64 14.03 -13.05
N LYS A 147 3.70 12.70 -13.10
CA LYS A 147 3.77 11.90 -14.34
C LYS A 147 2.79 10.72 -14.35
N GLY A 148 1.76 10.74 -13.51
CA GLY A 148 0.90 9.60 -13.30
C GLY A 148 0.10 9.66 -12.01
N ALA A 149 -0.44 8.53 -11.63
CA ALA A 149 -1.08 8.34 -10.34
C ALA A 149 -0.62 7.05 -9.68
N ALA A 150 -0.52 7.07 -8.36
CA ALA A 150 -0.39 5.85 -7.59
C ALA A 150 -1.76 5.47 -7.00
N MET A 151 -2.04 4.17 -6.95
CA MET A 151 -3.15 3.61 -6.19
C MET A 151 -2.63 2.55 -5.22
N VAL A 152 -2.95 2.72 -3.94
CA VAL A 152 -2.62 1.78 -2.87
C VAL A 152 -3.91 1.12 -2.39
N ALA A 153 -4.04 -0.19 -2.55
CA ALA A 153 -5.27 -0.90 -2.24
C ALA A 153 -5.03 -2.37 -1.87
N PRO A 154 -5.81 -2.94 -0.94
CA PRO A 154 -5.82 -4.36 -0.71
C PRO A 154 -6.43 -5.11 -1.90
N LEU A 155 -5.81 -6.22 -2.24
CA LEU A 155 -6.34 -7.12 -3.24
C LEU A 155 -7.43 -7.99 -2.60
N GLY A 156 -8.66 -7.89 -3.08
CA GLY A 156 -9.79 -8.69 -2.57
C GLY A 156 -10.06 -9.97 -3.36
N THR A 157 -9.45 -10.12 -4.54
CA THR A 157 -9.53 -11.34 -5.36
C THR A 157 -8.17 -12.03 -5.42
N GLY A 158 -8.07 -13.31 -5.03
CA GLY A 158 -6.80 -14.03 -5.14
C GLY A 158 -6.55 -15.09 -4.06
N VAL A 159 -5.27 -15.47 -3.93
CA VAL A 159 -4.81 -16.60 -3.10
C VAL A 159 -4.81 -16.26 -1.60
N SER A 160 -4.83 -14.97 -1.24
CA SER A 160 -4.82 -14.53 0.16
C SER A 160 -5.38 -13.11 0.32
N ALA A 161 -6.10 -12.86 1.42
CA ALA A 161 -6.73 -11.58 1.76
C ALA A 161 -5.76 -10.58 2.45
N ASP A 162 -4.47 -10.92 2.49
CA ASP A 162 -3.43 -10.18 3.21
C ASP A 162 -2.46 -9.45 2.25
N ILE A 163 -2.89 -9.20 1.02
CA ILE A 163 -2.06 -8.58 -0.02
C ILE A 163 -2.49 -7.14 -0.27
N VAL A 164 -1.52 -6.22 -0.32
CA VAL A 164 -1.69 -4.82 -0.72
C VAL A 164 -0.87 -4.55 -1.97
N HIS A 165 -1.50 -3.95 -2.97
CA HIS A 165 -0.84 -3.47 -4.17
C HIS A 165 -0.55 -1.97 -4.06
N ILE A 166 0.64 -1.57 -4.48
CA ILE A 166 1.05 -0.20 -4.73
C ILE A 166 1.23 -0.08 -6.26
N ASN A 167 0.18 0.34 -6.96
CA ASN A 167 0.17 0.44 -8.41
C ASN A 167 0.56 1.85 -8.84
N TYR A 168 1.43 1.97 -9.85
CA TYR A 168 1.73 3.22 -10.54
C TYR A 168 1.22 3.15 -11.97
N PHE A 169 0.33 4.09 -12.31
CA PHE A 169 -0.23 4.27 -13.63
C PHE A 169 0.39 5.53 -14.24
N PRO A 170 1.34 5.41 -15.19
CA PRO A 170 1.92 6.57 -15.85
C PRO A 170 0.89 7.33 -16.70
N GLU A 171 1.10 8.64 -16.85
CA GLU A 171 0.42 9.42 -17.89
C GLU A 171 0.90 8.93 -19.26
N GLY A 172 -0.05 8.56 -20.13
CA GLY A 172 0.23 8.11 -21.50
C GLY A 172 0.68 9.21 -22.44
#